data_AF-A0A6G8J946-F1
#
_entry.id   AF-A0A6G8J946-F1
#
_cell.length_a   1.000
_cell.length_b   1.000
_cell.length_c   1.000
_cell.angle_alpha   90.00
_cell.angle_beta   90.00
_cell.angle_gamma   90.00
#
_symmetry.space_group_name_H-M   'P 1'
#
loop_
_entity.id
_entity.type
_entity.pdbx_description
1 polymer ?
#
loop_
_entity_poly.entity_id
_entity_poly.type
_entity_poly.pdbx_seq_one_letter_code
_entity_poly.pdbx_strand_id
1 'polypeptide(L)' 'MTNYDKLILALLKEALSRTELSAEQQKSTYESLTRAFEPTSLRIFITSTLSVYLKEIVKKSELLNLRVGKHIALN' A
#
# COMPACT_ATOMS: atom_id res chain seq x y z
N MET A 1 -11.05 -11.22 -15.29
CA MET A 1 -10.29 -10.30 -14.42
C MET A 1 -11.27 -9.35 -13.74
N THR A 2 -11.30 -9.35 -12.41
CA THR A 2 -12.26 -8.58 -11.60
C THR A 2 -11.82 -7.11 -11.44
N ASN A 3 -12.70 -6.23 -10.96
CA ASN A 3 -12.33 -4.83 -10.66
C ASN A 3 -11.23 -4.74 -9.59
N TYR A 4 -11.21 -5.67 -8.64
CA TYR A 4 -10.17 -5.76 -7.61
C TYR A 4 -8.80 -6.10 -8.22
N ASP A 5 -8.75 -7.00 -9.21
CA ASP A 5 -7.50 -7.33 -9.90
C ASP A 5 -6.96 -6.11 -10.65
N LYS A 6 -7.82 -5.35 -11.32
CA LYS A 6 -7.43 -4.10 -12.01
C LYS A 6 -6.86 -3.07 -11.04
N LEU A 7 -7.50 -2.87 -9.89
CA LEU A 7 -7.03 -1.96 -8.86
C LEU A 7 -5.66 -2.38 -8.32
N ILE A 8 -5.47 -3.67 -8.06
CA ILE A 8 -4.20 -4.23 -7.59
C ILE A 8 -3.07 -3.99 -8.60
N LEU A 9 -3.32 -4.25 -9.88
CA LEU A 9 -2.33 -4.03 -10.92
C LEU A 9 -1.99 -2.54 -11.08
N ALA A 10 -2.96 -1.65 -10.91
CA ALA A 10 -2.73 -0.20 -10.91
C ALA A 10 -1.87 0.24 -9.72
N LEU A 11 -2.18 -0.26 -8.51
CA LEU A 11 -1.37 0.00 -7.31
C LEU A 11 0.06 -0.51 -7.45
N LEU A 12 0.24 -1.68 -8.07
CA LEU A 12 1.57 -2.22 -8.32
C LEU A 12 2.40 -1.34 -9.27
N LYS A 13 1.77 -0.83 -10.35
CA LYS A 13 2.42 0.12 -11.26
C LYS A 13 2.78 1.43 -10.57
N GLU A 14 1.86 1.97 -9.78
CA GLU A 14 2.10 3.21 -9.02
C GLU A 14 3.17 3.04 -7.94
N ALA A 15 3.25 1.87 -7.30
CA ALA A 15 4.31 1.58 -6.35
C ALA A 15 5.68 1.52 -7.05
N LEU A 16 5.75 0.86 -8.22
CA LEU A 16 6.99 0.76 -9.00
C LEU A 16 7.45 2.10 -9.56
N SER A 17 6.53 2.98 -9.98
CA SER A 17 6.87 4.32 -10.50
C SER A 17 7.52 5.22 -9.44
N ARG A 18 7.30 4.93 -8.15
CA ARG A 18 7.89 5.65 -7.02
C ARG A 18 9.24 5.09 -6.56
N THR A 19 9.73 4.04 -7.20
CA THR A 19 11.06 3.48 -6.92
C THR A 19 12.14 4.20 -7.73
N GLU A 20 13.40 4.04 -7.33
CA GLU A 20 14.56 4.56 -8.07
C GLU A 20 14.96 3.68 -9.27
N LEU A 21 14.16 2.67 -9.59
CA LEU A 21 14.40 1.76 -10.72
C LEU A 21 14.21 2.49 -12.06
N SER A 22 15.01 2.11 -13.06
CA SER A 22 14.81 2.56 -14.44
C SER A 22 13.46 2.06 -14.98
N ALA A 23 12.94 2.70 -16.03
CA ALA A 23 11.68 2.28 -16.66
C ALA A 23 11.70 0.80 -17.13
N GLU A 24 12.85 0.32 -17.60
CA GLU A 24 13.05 -1.07 -18.03
C GLU A 24 13.03 -2.02 -16.83
N GLN A 25 13.70 -1.65 -15.73
CA GLN A 25 13.68 -2.41 -14.48
C GLN A 25 12.28 -2.45 -13.87
N GLN A 26 11.54 -1.33 -13.88
CA GLN A 26 10.15 -1.27 -13.41
C GLN A 26 9.27 -2.22 -14.24
N LYS A 27 9.38 -2.19 -15.57
CA LYS A 27 8.64 -3.08 -16.47
C LYS A 27 8.96 -4.56 -16.21
N SER A 28 10.24 -4.91 -16.15
CA SER A 28 10.69 -6.28 -15.88
C SER A 28 10.19 -6.80 -14.53
N THR A 29 10.23 -5.94 -13.50
CA THR A 29 9.74 -6.26 -12.15
C THR A 29 8.23 -6.47 -12.16
N TYR A 30 7.48 -5.59 -12.82
CA TYR A 30 6.03 -5.74 -12.96
C TYR A 30 5.64 -7.06 -13.65
N GLU A 31 6.30 -7.39 -14.77
CA GLU A 31 6.05 -8.66 -15.49
C GLU A 31 6.41 -9.87 -14.64
N SER A 32 7.51 -9.80 -13.89
CA SER A 32 7.94 -10.89 -13.00
C SER A 32 6.94 -11.12 -11.87
N LEU A 33 6.46 -10.05 -11.23
CA LEU A 33 5.48 -10.14 -10.14
C LEU A 33 4.12 -10.63 -10.63
N THR A 34 3.65 -10.15 -11.77
CA THR A 34 2.38 -10.60 -12.36
C THR A 34 2.42 -12.02 -12.90
N ARG A 35 3.60 -12.52 -13.30
CA ARG A 35 3.79 -13.91 -13.71
C ARG A 35 3.99 -14.86 -12.53
N ALA A 36 4.70 -14.42 -11.49
CA ALA A 36 5.01 -15.25 -10.33
C ALA A 36 3.80 -15.48 -9.40
N PHE A 37 2.86 -14.52 -9.37
CA PHE A 37 1.68 -14.63 -8.51
C PHE A 37 0.41 -14.86 -9.33
N GLU A 38 -0.29 -15.95 -9.03
CA GLU A 38 -1.72 -16.06 -9.33
C GLU A 38 -2.46 -14.82 -8.78
N PRO A 39 -3.48 -14.28 -9.48
CA PRO A 39 -4.17 -13.04 -9.08
C PRO A 39 -4.66 -13.05 -7.62
N THR A 40 -5.06 -14.22 -7.11
CA THR A 40 -5.48 -14.42 -5.72
C THR A 40 -4.34 -14.22 -4.72
N SER A 41 -3.15 -14.74 -5.02
CA SER A 41 -1.98 -14.61 -4.14
C SER A 41 -1.48 -13.17 -4.09
N LEU A 42 -1.47 -12.49 -5.24
CA LEU A 42 -1.12 -11.06 -5.31
C LEU A 42 -2.11 -10.20 -4.52
N ARG A 43 -3.41 -10.54 -4.60
CA ARG A 43 -4.46 -9.90 -3.82
C ARG A 43 -4.24 -10.07 -2.32
N ILE A 44 -3.99 -11.30 -1.86
CA ILE A 44 -3.74 -11.58 -0.43
C ILE A 44 -2.52 -10.82 0.07
N PHE A 45 -1.42 -10.81 -0.70
CA PHE A 45 -0.19 -10.12 -0.31
C PHE A 45 -0.42 -8.60 -0.15
N ILE A 46 -1.05 -7.97 -1.14
CA ILE A 46 -1.30 -6.53 -1.13
C ILE A 46 -2.28 -6.13 -0.04
N THR A 47 -3.40 -6.87 0.12
CA THR A 47 -4.39 -6.54 1.16
C THR A 47 -3.85 -6.75 2.57
N SER A 48 -3.03 -7.78 2.79
CA SER A 48 -2.38 -8.02 4.08
C SER A 48 -1.41 -6.88 4.42
N THR A 49 -0.59 -6.47 3.45
CA THR A 49 0.36 -5.37 3.62
C THR A 49 -0.36 -4.05 3.89
N LEU A 50 -1.39 -3.72 3.11
CA LEU A 50 -2.21 -2.51 3.33
C LEU A 50 -2.89 -2.52 4.70
N SER A 51 -3.38 -3.67 5.16
CA SER A 51 -4.02 -3.80 6.48
C SER A 51 -3.07 -3.45 7.62
N VAL A 52 -1.79 -3.81 7.51
CA VAL A 52 -0.76 -3.46 8.50
C VAL A 52 -0.53 -1.94 8.51
N TYR A 53 -0.31 -1.34 7.34
CA TYR A 53 -0.09 0.10 7.26
C TYR A 53 -1.29 0.94 7.72
N LEU A 54 -2.50 0.52 7.40
CA LEU A 54 -3.72 1.21 7.83
C LEU A 54 -3.88 1.17 9.36
N LYS A 55 -3.58 0.03 10.01
CA LYS A 55 -3.58 -0.07 11.47
C LYS A 55 -2.60 0.92 12.10
N GLU A 56 -1.39 1.02 11.55
CA GLU A 56 -0.37 1.95 12.05
C GLU A 56 -0.76 3.42 11.84
N ILE A 57 -1.40 3.75 10.71
CA ILE A 57 -1.91 5.10 10.44
C ILE A 57 -3.01 5.47 11.43
N VAL A 58 -3.98 4.58 11.67
CA VAL A 58 -5.07 4.80 12.62
C VAL A 58 -4.51 5.00 14.03
N LYS A 59 -3.59 4.15 14.46
CA LYS A 59 -2.93 4.28 15.77
C LYS A 59 -2.22 5.63 15.90
N LYS A 60 -1.53 6.10 14.85
CA LYS A 60 -0.88 7.40 14.84
C LYS A 60 -1.88 8.56 14.86
N SER A 61 -3.00 8.47 14.14
CA SER A 61 -4.01 9.53 14.13
C SER A 61 -4.72 9.64 15.48
N GLU A 62 -5.01 8.52 16.14
CA GLU A 62 -5.55 8.49 17.50
C GLU A 62 -4.59 9.14 18.51
N LEU A 63 -3.29 8.85 18.43
CA LEU A 63 -2.27 9.48 19.28
C LEU A 63 -2.16 10.99 19.05
N LEU A 64 -2.27 11.45 17.81
CA LEU A 64 -2.27 12.87 17.48
C LEU A 64 -3.51 13.57 18.06
N ASN A 65 -4.68 12.97 17.90
CA ASN A 65 -5.93 13.50 18.46
C ASN A 65 -5.87 13.57 19.99
N LEU A 66 -5.28 12.57 20.67
CA LEU A 66 -5.07 12.59 22.12
C LEU A 66 -4.10 13.70 22.56
N ARG A 67 -3.03 13.96 21.79
CA ARG A 67 -2.10 15.07 22.07
C ARG A 67 -2.77 16.42 21.93
N VAL A 68 -3.55 16.61 20.86
CA VAL A 68 -4.29 17.86 20.63
C VAL A 68 -5.34 18.08 21.72
N GLY A 69 -6.11 17.05 22.07
CA GLY A 69 -7.09 17.12 23.16
C GLY A 69 -6.49 17.45 24.53
N LYS A 70 -5.32 16.88 24.86
CA LYS A 70 -4.59 17.22 26.09
C LYS A 70 -4.03 18.65 26.09
N HIS A 71 -3.60 19.16 24.94
CA HIS A 71 -3.08 20.52 24.84
C HIS A 71 -4.20 21.57 25.00
N ILE A 72 -5.41 21.27 24.52
CA ILE A 72 -6.58 22.16 24.68
C ILE A 72 -7.10 22.14 26.13
N ALA A 73 -7.00 21.00 26.83
CA ALA A 73 -7.47 20.88 28.22
C ALA A 73 -6.53 21.47 29.28
N LEU A 74 -5.31 21.88 28.90
CA LEU A 74 -4.28 22.41 29.80
C LEU A 74 -3.97 23.90 29.57
N ASN A 75 -4.68 24.55 28.63
CA ASN A 75 -4.64 25.99 28.37
C ASN A 75 -5.99 26.62 28.69
#